data_AF-A0A7X6ZKK5-F1
#
_entry.id   AF-A0A7X6ZKK5-F1
#
_cell.length_a   1.000
_cell.length_b   1.000
_cell.length_c   1.000
_cell.angle_alpha   90.00
_cell.angle_beta   90.00
_cell.angle_gamma   90.00
#
_symmetry.space_group_name_H-M   'P 1'
#
loop_
_entity.id
_entity.type
_entity.pdbx_description
1 polymer ?
#
loop_
_entity_poly.entity_id
_entity_poly.type
_entity_poly.pdbx_seq_one_letter_code
_entity_poly.pdbx_strand_id
1 'polypeptide(L)'
;MEKEFINYCNHLLGESLLRTKEDFIALSSAKLLQLAHALPDELLPFLMGVFKESKGGDKLFVKLMGSHDAENRFLVDSFFERYMNLVLEDELLEYNPLVIYLDSQLFTDLALVQTRESFFKRQTISCINEFLQLHFNLEEDFLPGEEQKAWNFFFSQLLSL
;
A
#
# COMPACT_ATOMS: atom_id res chain seq x y z
N MET A 1 -3.52 18.63 -16.77
CA MET A 1 -3.79 17.58 -15.77
C MET A 1 -4.16 18.14 -14.40
N GLU A 2 -3.24 18.68 -13.58
CA GLU A 2 -3.58 19.14 -12.21
C GLU A 2 -4.70 20.19 -12.17
N LYS A 3 -4.63 21.23 -13.01
CA LYS A 3 -5.67 22.28 -13.09
C LYS A 3 -7.04 21.74 -13.52
N GLU A 4 -7.07 20.75 -14.41
CA GLU A 4 -8.30 20.11 -14.87
C GLU A 4 -8.90 19.25 -13.76
N PHE A 5 -8.06 18.55 -13.00
CA PHE A 5 -8.47 17.79 -11.83
C PHE A 5 -9.04 18.68 -10.73
N ILE A 6 -8.40 19.81 -10.42
CA ILE A 6 -8.92 20.79 -9.45
C ILE A 6 -10.29 21.34 -9.88
N ASN A 7 -10.45 21.66 -11.18
CA ASN A 7 -11.74 22.08 -11.72
C ASN A 7 -12.80 20.99 -11.59
N TYR A 8 -12.44 19.73 -11.82
CA TYR A 8 -13.33 18.59 -11.63
C TYR A 8 -13.72 18.41 -10.16
N CYS A 9 -12.78 18.51 -9.22
CA CYS A 9 -13.08 18.49 -7.78
C CYS A 9 -14.02 19.62 -7.36
N ASN A 10 -13.83 20.84 -7.88
CA ASN A 10 -14.77 21.95 -7.64
C ASN A 10 -16.18 21.64 -8.20
N HIS A 11 -16.27 20.98 -9.35
CA HIS A 11 -17.55 20.55 -9.91
C HIS A 11 -18.26 19.53 -8.99
N LEU A 12 -17.52 18.55 -8.47
CA LEU A 12 -18.05 17.55 -7.52
C LEU A 12 -18.49 18.19 -6.19
N LEU A 13 -17.76 19.21 -5.72
CA LEU A 13 -18.11 19.96 -4.50
C LEU A 13 -19.25 20.96 -4.70
N GLY A 14 -19.64 21.24 -5.95
CA GLY A 14 -20.64 22.27 -6.29
C GLY A 14 -20.21 23.71 -5.99
N GLU A 15 -18.93 23.93 -5.66
CA GLU A 15 -18.37 25.22 -5.23
C GLU A 15 -16.95 25.39 -5.77
N SER A 16 -16.56 26.62 -6.10
CA SER A 16 -15.18 26.94 -6.54
C SER A 16 -14.26 27.27 -5.36
N LEU A 17 -13.98 26.26 -4.53
CA LEU A 17 -13.16 26.40 -3.32
C LEU A 17 -11.67 26.19 -3.57
N LEU A 18 -11.32 25.36 -4.55
CA LEU A 18 -9.97 24.91 -4.79
C LEU A 18 -9.37 25.67 -5.97
N ARG A 19 -8.19 26.26 -5.78
CA ARG A 19 -7.41 26.94 -6.83
C ARG A 19 -6.08 26.23 -7.04
N THR A 20 -5.50 25.69 -5.97
CA THR A 20 -4.28 24.88 -5.98
C THR A 20 -4.45 23.62 -5.15
N LYS A 21 -3.52 22.67 -5.26
CA LYS A 21 -3.54 21.43 -4.46
C LYS A 21 -3.38 21.65 -2.96
N GLU A 22 -2.82 22.77 -2.56
CA GLU A 22 -2.69 23.16 -1.15
C GLU A 22 -4.04 23.55 -0.54
N ASP A 23 -5.01 24.01 -1.34
CA ASP A 23 -6.31 24.46 -0.86
C ASP A 23 -7.16 23.32 -0.26
N PHE A 24 -6.85 22.07 -0.59
CA PHE A 24 -7.47 20.90 0.03
C PHE A 24 -7.30 20.90 1.56
N ILE A 25 -6.21 21.49 2.08
CA ILE A 25 -5.96 21.58 3.53
C ILE A 25 -7.00 22.47 4.21
N ALA A 26 -7.57 23.45 3.51
CA ALA A 26 -8.60 24.32 4.07
C ALA A 26 -9.98 23.63 4.16
N LEU A 27 -10.20 22.53 3.43
CA LEU A 27 -11.46 21.79 3.48
C LEU A 27 -11.68 21.14 4.85
N SER A 28 -12.95 21.07 5.28
CA SER A 28 -13.35 20.27 6.42
C SER A 28 -13.21 18.78 6.10
N SER A 29 -13.08 17.93 7.13
CA SER A 29 -13.05 16.47 6.95
C SER A 29 -14.29 15.96 6.21
N ALA A 30 -15.47 16.49 6.54
CA ALA A 30 -16.72 16.14 5.85
C ALA A 30 -16.67 16.46 4.35
N LYS A 31 -16.20 17.66 3.95
CA LYS A 31 -16.06 18.01 2.52
C LYS A 31 -15.02 17.14 1.80
N LEU A 32 -13.92 16.79 2.47
CA LEU A 32 -12.91 15.89 1.91
C LEU A 32 -13.46 14.47 1.70
N LEU A 33 -14.22 13.94 2.67
CA LEU A 33 -14.86 12.64 2.58
C LEU A 33 -15.94 12.60 1.50
N GLN A 34 -16.75 13.65 1.39
CA GLN A 34 -17.74 13.77 0.31
C GLN A 34 -17.07 13.81 -1.07
N LEU A 35 -15.98 14.56 -1.21
CA LEU A 35 -15.21 14.59 -2.44
C LEU A 35 -14.64 13.22 -2.79
N ALA A 36 -14.00 12.54 -1.82
CA ALA A 36 -13.44 11.22 -2.02
C ALA A 36 -14.53 10.19 -2.40
N HIS A 37 -15.70 10.27 -1.76
CA HIS A 37 -16.85 9.42 -2.08
C HIS A 37 -17.44 9.68 -3.47
N ALA A 38 -17.50 10.95 -3.90
CA ALA A 38 -18.05 11.33 -5.22
C ALA A 38 -17.08 11.07 -6.38
N LEU A 39 -15.78 10.92 -6.10
CA LEU A 39 -14.77 10.63 -7.12
C LEU A 39 -14.94 9.21 -7.68
N PRO A 40 -14.80 9.01 -9.01
CA PRO A 40 -14.63 7.68 -9.59
C PRO A 40 -13.40 6.95 -9.04
N ASP A 41 -13.46 5.62 -9.02
CA ASP A 41 -12.39 4.75 -8.50
C ASP A 41 -11.04 5.00 -9.19
N GLU A 42 -11.06 5.24 -10.50
CA GLU A 42 -9.85 5.46 -11.31
C GLU A 42 -9.12 6.76 -10.96
N LEU A 43 -9.81 7.71 -10.32
CA LEU A 43 -9.26 9.01 -9.94
C LEU A 43 -8.91 9.10 -8.44
N LEU A 44 -9.27 8.09 -7.64
CA LEU A 44 -8.94 8.05 -6.22
C LEU A 44 -7.42 7.92 -5.97
N PRO A 45 -6.66 7.05 -6.67
CA PRO A 45 -5.20 7.02 -6.54
C PRO A 45 -4.55 8.35 -6.93
N PHE A 46 -5.06 9.02 -7.96
CA PHE A 46 -4.57 10.33 -8.38
C PHE A 46 -4.80 11.40 -7.30
N LEU A 47 -5.98 11.41 -6.65
CA LEU A 47 -6.23 12.28 -5.49
C LEU A 47 -5.21 12.03 -4.38
N MET A 48 -4.92 10.76 -4.08
CA MET A 48 -3.94 10.41 -3.04
C MET A 48 -2.52 10.84 -3.41
N GLY A 49 -2.12 10.73 -4.68
CA GLY A 49 -0.86 11.27 -5.19
C GLY A 49 -0.77 12.78 -4.99
N VAL A 50 -1.83 13.52 -5.32
CA VAL A 50 -1.91 14.97 -5.07
C VAL A 50 -1.74 15.28 -3.58
N PHE A 51 -2.31 14.48 -2.68
CA PHE A 51 -2.15 14.68 -1.23
C PHE A 51 -0.73 14.40 -0.77
N LYS A 52 -0.12 13.29 -1.20
CA LYS A 52 1.27 12.93 -0.87
C LYS A 52 2.26 14.01 -1.32
N GLU A 53 2.04 14.63 -2.48
CA GLU A 53 2.87 15.71 -3.02
C GLU A 53 2.59 17.10 -2.43
N SER A 54 1.45 17.27 -1.74
CA SER A 54 1.04 18.57 -1.20
C SER A 54 1.77 18.89 0.10
N LYS A 55 2.12 20.17 0.31
CA LYS A 55 2.74 20.61 1.56
C LYS A 55 1.75 20.46 2.72
N GLY A 56 1.95 19.45 3.55
CA GLY A 56 1.02 19.10 4.64
C GLY A 56 0.03 17.99 4.29
N GLY A 57 0.35 17.16 3.29
CA GLY A 57 -0.38 15.96 2.90
C GLY A 57 -0.79 15.06 4.07
N ASP A 58 0.10 14.85 5.03
CA ASP A 58 -0.18 14.06 6.24
C ASP A 58 -1.42 14.54 6.99
N LYS A 59 -1.67 15.87 7.01
CA LYS A 59 -2.86 16.44 7.66
C LYS A 59 -4.14 16.13 6.89
N LEU A 60 -4.07 15.96 5.58
CA LEU A 60 -5.21 15.55 4.75
C LEU A 60 -5.60 14.09 5.05
N PHE A 61 -4.61 13.21 5.14
CA PHE A 61 -4.83 11.82 5.56
C PHE A 61 -5.43 11.73 6.96
N VAL A 62 -4.90 12.50 7.92
CA VAL A 62 -5.47 12.55 9.28
C VAL A 62 -6.92 13.03 9.27
N LYS A 63 -7.29 13.98 8.39
CA LYS A 63 -8.68 14.45 8.28
C LYS A 63 -9.64 13.38 7.75
N LEU A 64 -9.21 12.60 6.76
CA LEU A 64 -9.98 11.49 6.19
C LEU A 64 -10.11 10.33 7.19
N MET A 65 -9.04 10.04 7.92
CA MET A 65 -9.00 8.93 8.87
C MET A 65 -9.56 9.25 10.26
N GLY A 66 -9.60 10.53 10.66
CA GLY A 66 -9.85 10.94 12.05
C GLY A 66 -11.22 11.56 12.34
N SER A 67 -12.06 11.80 11.34
CA SER A 67 -13.40 12.37 11.54
C SER A 67 -14.45 11.26 11.58
N HIS A 68 -14.58 10.62 12.74
CA HIS A 68 -15.55 9.55 13.00
C HIS A 68 -16.86 10.06 13.62
N ASP A 69 -17.25 11.30 13.35
CA ASP A 69 -18.57 11.77 13.73
C ASP A 69 -19.62 10.80 13.16
N ALA A 70 -20.65 10.48 13.94
CA ALA A 70 -21.61 9.44 13.58
C ALA A 70 -22.25 9.66 12.19
N GLU A 71 -22.40 10.93 11.79
CA GLU A 71 -22.94 11.33 10.48
C GLU A 71 -22.00 11.03 9.30
N ASN A 72 -20.69 10.98 9.54
CA ASN A 72 -19.67 10.76 8.50
C ASN A 72 -19.14 9.32 8.46
N ARG A 73 -19.55 8.47 9.39
CA ARG A 73 -19.01 7.10 9.54
C ARG A 73 -19.13 6.28 8.26
N PHE A 74 -20.27 6.33 7.58
CA PHE A 74 -20.45 5.65 6.30
C PHE A 74 -19.45 6.12 5.23
N LEU A 75 -19.16 7.43 5.17
CA LEU A 75 -18.21 7.97 4.20
C LEU A 75 -16.78 7.57 4.53
N VAL A 76 -16.42 7.51 5.82
CA VAL A 76 -15.10 7.02 6.27
C VAL A 76 -14.94 5.54 5.90
N ASP A 77 -15.94 4.71 6.22
CA ASP A 77 -15.88 3.27 5.93
C ASP A 77 -15.78 3.02 4.41
N SER A 78 -16.60 3.72 3.62
CA SER A 78 -16.58 3.67 2.15
C SER A 78 -15.24 4.14 1.57
N PHE A 79 -14.67 5.23 2.10
CA PHE A 79 -13.36 5.71 1.68
C PHE A 79 -12.28 4.68 2.01
N PHE A 80 -12.28 4.12 3.22
CA PHE A 80 -11.25 3.18 3.66
C PHE A 80 -11.29 1.90 2.83
N GLU A 81 -12.47 1.33 2.58
CA GLU A 81 -12.63 0.16 1.70
C GLU A 81 -12.04 0.41 0.30
N ARG A 82 -12.40 1.54 -0.32
CA ARG A 82 -11.89 1.91 -1.64
C ARG A 82 -10.40 2.21 -1.63
N TYR A 83 -9.89 2.88 -0.60
CA TYR A 83 -8.47 3.17 -0.44
C TYR A 83 -7.65 1.89 -0.30
N MET A 84 -8.12 0.93 0.50
CA MET A 84 -7.48 -0.38 0.64
C MET A 84 -7.41 -1.11 -0.72
N ASN A 85 -8.53 -1.18 -1.45
CA ASN A 85 -8.62 -1.96 -2.69
C ASN A 85 -8.01 -1.28 -3.93
N LEU A 86 -7.87 0.04 -3.94
CA LEU A 86 -7.46 0.76 -5.16
C LEU A 86 -6.11 1.46 -5.03
N VAL A 87 -5.71 1.77 -3.80
CA VAL A 87 -4.48 2.54 -3.55
C VAL A 87 -3.47 1.65 -2.83
N LEU A 88 -3.92 0.87 -1.85
CA LEU A 88 -3.03 -0.04 -1.13
C LEU A 88 -2.88 -1.40 -1.81
N GLU A 89 -3.87 -1.92 -2.54
CA GLU A 89 -3.68 -3.16 -3.32
C GLU A 89 -2.63 -3.00 -4.43
N ASP A 90 -2.46 -1.80 -5.00
CA ASP A 90 -1.35 -1.50 -5.93
C ASP A 90 -0.02 -1.20 -5.21
N GLU A 91 -0.02 -0.67 -3.98
CA GLU A 91 1.20 -0.52 -3.14
C GLU A 91 1.61 -1.81 -2.41
N LEU A 92 0.74 -2.83 -2.36
CA LEU A 92 1.04 -4.17 -1.82
C LEU A 92 1.85 -5.04 -2.80
N LEU A 93 2.08 -4.57 -4.03
CA LEU A 93 3.02 -5.17 -4.98
C LEU A 93 4.51 -4.94 -4.63
N GLU A 94 4.85 -4.25 -3.54
CA GLU A 94 6.25 -4.09 -3.09
C GLU A 94 6.53 -4.46 -1.62
N TYR A 95 5.54 -4.75 -0.78
CA TYR A 95 5.80 -5.15 0.61
C TYR A 95 5.95 -6.66 0.75
N ASN A 96 7.17 -7.14 0.49
CA ASN A 96 7.56 -8.49 0.86
C ASN A 96 8.38 -8.49 2.17
N PRO A 97 7.81 -8.96 3.30
CA PRO A 97 8.52 -8.97 4.59
C PRO A 97 9.87 -9.70 4.53
N LEU A 98 10.02 -10.68 3.64
CA LEU A 98 11.27 -11.43 3.50
C LEU A 98 12.36 -10.57 2.86
N VAL A 99 12.03 -9.71 1.91
CA VAL A 99 13.01 -8.79 1.30
C VAL A 99 13.58 -7.81 2.33
N ILE A 100 12.78 -7.37 3.30
CA ILE A 100 13.22 -6.42 4.34
C ILE A 100 14.00 -7.10 5.46
N TYR A 101 13.51 -8.25 5.95
CA TYR A 101 14.03 -8.88 7.17
C TYR A 101 15.01 -10.04 6.90
N LEU A 102 15.12 -10.47 5.64
CA LEU A 102 16.05 -11.48 5.13
C LEU A 102 16.81 -10.90 3.93
N ASP A 103 17.44 -9.73 4.13
CA ASP A 103 18.29 -9.10 3.11
C ASP A 103 19.42 -10.05 2.68
N SER A 104 19.68 -10.07 1.37
CA SER A 104 20.80 -10.74 0.70
C SER A 104 22.16 -10.55 1.38
N GLN A 105 22.40 -9.44 2.07
CA GLN A 105 23.64 -9.24 2.85
C GLN A 105 23.82 -10.30 3.95
N LEU A 106 22.72 -10.83 4.48
CA LEU A 106 22.69 -11.86 5.52
C LEU A 106 22.95 -13.27 5.00
N PHE A 107 22.86 -13.50 3.68
CA PHE A 107 22.94 -14.84 3.08
C PHE A 107 24.30 -15.52 3.30
N THR A 108 25.34 -14.74 3.61
CA THR A 108 26.68 -15.23 3.92
C THR A 108 26.80 -15.82 5.34
N ASP A 109 25.87 -15.51 6.25
CA ASP A 109 25.85 -16.05 7.62
C ASP A 109 24.72 -17.08 7.75
N LEU A 110 25.05 -18.33 7.40
CA LEU A 110 24.10 -19.45 7.43
C LEU A 110 23.53 -19.72 8.83
N ALA A 111 24.30 -19.46 9.90
CA ALA A 111 23.83 -19.66 11.27
C ALA A 111 22.75 -18.63 11.61
N LEU A 112 22.97 -17.35 11.25
CA LEU A 112 21.98 -16.30 11.42
C LEU A 112 20.75 -16.55 10.56
N VAL A 113 20.92 -16.92 9.29
CA VAL A 113 19.80 -17.25 8.39
C VAL A 113 18.96 -18.37 8.97
N GLN A 114 19.58 -19.42 9.49
CA GLN A 114 18.84 -20.55 10.06
C GLN A 114 17.93 -20.13 11.23
N THR A 115 18.31 -19.12 12.03
CA THR A 115 17.43 -18.59 13.09
C THR A 115 16.13 -17.94 12.55
N ARG A 116 16.09 -17.61 11.26
CA ARG A 116 14.95 -16.98 10.57
C ARG A 116 13.98 -17.98 9.95
N GLU A 117 14.25 -19.28 10.01
CA GLU A 117 13.38 -20.32 9.46
C GLU A 117 11.91 -20.18 9.91
N SER A 118 11.70 -19.95 11.21
CA SER A 118 10.35 -19.79 11.76
C SER A 118 9.65 -18.52 11.30
N PHE A 119 10.40 -17.46 10.98
CA PHE A 119 9.85 -16.23 10.43
C PHE A 119 9.50 -16.42 8.96
N PHE A 120 10.38 -17.05 8.18
CA PHE A 120 10.17 -17.38 6.77
C PHE A 120 8.87 -18.17 6.57
N LYS A 121 8.71 -19.27 7.31
CA LYS A 121 7.56 -20.18 7.18
C LYS A 121 6.22 -19.60 7.67
N ARG A 122 6.22 -18.43 8.31
CA ARG A 122 4.99 -17.74 8.75
C ARG A 122 4.47 -16.74 7.72
N GLN A 123 5.25 -16.44 6.68
CA GLN A 123 4.80 -15.56 5.61
C GLN A 123 3.81 -16.31 4.71
N THR A 124 3.04 -15.56 3.93
CA THR A 124 2.17 -16.15 2.92
C THR A 124 3.01 -16.84 1.85
N ILE A 125 2.48 -17.91 1.26
CA ILE A 125 3.20 -18.61 0.19
C ILE A 125 3.48 -17.69 -1.01
N SER A 126 2.60 -16.72 -1.28
CA SER A 126 2.79 -15.70 -2.31
C SER A 126 4.04 -14.86 -2.05
N CYS A 127 4.24 -14.37 -0.81
CA CYS A 127 5.45 -13.63 -0.44
C CYS A 127 6.70 -14.51 -0.51
N ILE A 128 6.59 -15.79 -0.14
CA ILE A 128 7.71 -16.72 -0.23
C ILE A 128 8.13 -16.93 -1.69
N ASN A 129 7.19 -17.20 -2.59
CA ASN A 129 7.47 -17.40 -4.02
C ASN A 129 8.09 -16.16 -4.66
N GLU A 130 7.51 -14.98 -4.40
CA GLU A 130 8.05 -13.71 -4.89
C GLU A 130 9.49 -13.45 -4.41
N PHE A 131 9.77 -13.69 -3.12
CA PHE A 131 11.12 -13.55 -2.57
C PHE A 131 12.12 -14.51 -3.25
N LEU A 132 11.72 -15.77 -3.46
CA LEU A 132 12.56 -16.76 -4.11
C LEU A 132 12.76 -16.48 -5.60
N GLN A 133 11.73 -15.95 -6.28
CA GLN A 133 11.84 -15.48 -7.65
C GLN A 133 12.88 -14.37 -7.76
N LEU A 134 12.80 -13.37 -6.87
CA LEU A 134 13.67 -12.21 -6.88
C LEU A 134 15.15 -12.56 -6.65
N HIS A 135 15.44 -13.49 -5.73
CA HIS A 135 16.81 -13.79 -5.33
C HIS A 135 17.44 -15.01 -6.00
N PHE A 136 16.63 -15.97 -6.48
CA PHE A 136 17.12 -17.26 -6.97
C PHE A 136 16.54 -17.68 -8.32
N ASN A 137 15.75 -16.83 -8.99
CA ASN A 137 15.07 -17.15 -10.25
C ASN A 137 14.28 -18.47 -10.16
N LEU A 138 13.40 -18.57 -9.17
CA LEU A 138 12.50 -19.72 -9.02
C LEU A 138 11.82 -20.04 -10.36
N GLU A 139 11.81 -21.31 -10.76
CA GLU A 139 11.23 -21.74 -12.04
C GLU A 139 9.75 -22.14 -11.89
N GLU A 140 9.37 -22.65 -10.72
CA GLU A 140 8.02 -23.09 -10.40
C GLU A 140 7.66 -22.70 -8.96
N ASP A 141 6.47 -22.10 -8.81
CA ASP A 141 5.94 -21.65 -7.53
C ASP A 141 5.61 -22.81 -6.59
N PHE A 142 5.90 -22.63 -5.30
CA PHE A 142 5.44 -23.53 -4.26
C PHE A 142 3.95 -23.31 -3.97
N LEU A 143 3.25 -24.38 -3.59
CA LEU A 143 1.83 -24.35 -3.26
C LEU A 143 1.57 -24.01 -1.78
N PRO A 144 0.37 -23.50 -1.41
CA PRO A 144 0.02 -23.27 -0.01
C PRO A 144 0.23 -24.53 0.85
N GLY A 145 0.91 -24.41 2.00
CA GLY A 145 1.29 -25.54 2.85
C GLY A 145 2.66 -26.16 2.54
N GLU A 146 3.36 -25.66 1.53
CA GLU A 146 4.71 -26.10 1.15
C GLU A 146 5.83 -25.20 1.71
N GLU A 147 5.56 -24.40 2.74
CA GLU A 147 6.52 -23.41 3.27
C GLU A 147 7.82 -24.07 3.75
N GLN A 148 7.74 -25.31 4.27
CA GLN A 148 8.94 -26.09 4.63
C GLN A 148 9.76 -26.51 3.40
N LYS A 149 9.10 -26.86 2.29
CA LYS A 149 9.80 -27.21 1.04
C LYS A 149 10.47 -25.98 0.45
N ALA A 150 9.77 -24.85 0.44
CA ALA A 150 10.31 -23.56 0.01
C ALA A 150 11.51 -23.13 0.87
N TRP A 151 11.44 -23.32 2.20
CA TRP A 151 12.59 -23.10 3.09
C TRP A 151 13.78 -24.01 2.76
N ASN A 152 13.55 -25.30 2.54
CA ASN A 152 14.61 -26.23 2.18
C ASN A 152 15.26 -25.85 0.84
N PHE A 153 14.45 -25.41 -0.14
CA PHE A 153 14.94 -24.88 -1.41
C PHE A 153 15.82 -23.65 -1.18
N PHE A 154 15.30 -22.62 -0.49
CA PHE A 154 16.04 -21.41 -0.14
C PHE A 154 17.40 -21.74 0.48
N PHE A 155 17.40 -22.58 1.52
CA PHE A 155 18.62 -22.93 2.23
C PHE A 155 19.58 -23.75 1.37
N SER A 156 19.07 -24.60 0.47
CA SER A 156 19.91 -25.32 -0.50
C SER A 156 20.58 -24.39 -1.51
N GLN A 157 19.89 -23.32 -1.95
CA GLN A 157 20.47 -22.32 -2.82
C GLN A 157 21.62 -21.59 -2.11
N LEU A 158 21.43 -21.21 -0.85
CA LEU A 158 22.49 -20.57 -0.05
C LEU A 158 23.73 -21.45 0.11
N LEU A 159 23.56 -22.77 0.24
CA LEU A 159 24.68 -23.71 0.31
C LEU A 159 25.42 -23.89 -1.03
N SER A 160 24.81 -23.44 -2.13
CA SER A 160 25.35 -23.54 -3.49
C SER A 160 25.92 -22.22 -4.03
N LEU A 161 25.77 -21.12 -3.30
CA LEU A 161 26.40 -19.81 -3.57
C LEU A 161 27.91 -19.86 -3.25
#